data_AF-A0A925RYS6-F1
#
_entry.id   AF-A0A925RYS6-F1
#
_cell.length_a   1.000
_cell.length_b   1.000
_cell.length_c   1.000
_cell.angle_alpha   90.00
_cell.angle_beta   90.00
_cell.angle_gamma   90.00
#
_symmetry.space_group_name_H-M   'P 1'
#
loop_
_entity.id
_entity.type
_entity.pdbx_description
1 polymer ?
#
loop_
_entity_poly.entity_id
_entity_poly.type
_entity_poly.pdbx_seq_one_letter_code
_entity_poly.pdbx_strand_id
1 'polypeptide(L)'
;MDDEIEGAVIAVRADTAAFAREVTAMKAELEGGLGEGAAVAGRRIEGALVSAIRTGRIGFEDLRRTALGVLSDIASAAIHSGLDAIFAGGGKSGGGLAGLAGQLLAGLLGAPGRATGGPVVGGRAYRVGERGPEL
;
A
#
# COMPACT_ATOMS: atom_id res chain seq x y z
N MET A 1 -26.38 -24.79 24.87
CA MET A 1 -26.85 -24.87 23.47
C MET A 1 -27.38 -23.51 23.07
N ASP A 2 -28.46 -23.02 23.66
CA ASP A 2 -28.98 -21.67 23.34
C ASP A 2 -28.00 -20.55 23.71
N ASP A 3 -27.30 -20.65 24.84
CA ASP A 3 -26.33 -19.64 25.31
C ASP A 3 -25.13 -19.43 24.34
N GLU A 4 -24.74 -20.50 23.62
CA GLU A 4 -23.66 -20.43 22.62
C GLU A 4 -24.11 -19.71 21.34
N ILE A 5 -25.38 -19.88 20.96
CA ILE A 5 -25.98 -19.18 19.82
C ILE A 5 -26.15 -17.70 20.14
N GLU A 6 -26.60 -17.36 21.36
CA GLU A 6 -26.70 -15.96 21.79
C GLU A 6 -25.32 -15.27 21.80
N GLY A 7 -24.28 -15.93 22.34
CA GLY A 7 -22.90 -15.45 22.27
C GLY A 7 -22.39 -15.23 20.85
N ALA A 8 -22.66 -16.17 19.92
CA ALA A 8 -22.29 -16.04 18.52
C ALA A 8 -23.01 -14.88 17.81
N VAL A 9 -24.30 -14.68 18.08
CA VAL A 9 -25.09 -13.57 17.51
C VAL A 9 -24.58 -12.22 18.03
N ILE A 10 -24.21 -12.12 19.31
CA ILE A 10 -23.61 -10.91 19.88
C ILE A 10 -22.25 -10.61 19.23
N ALA A 11 -21.39 -11.62 19.04
CA ALA A 11 -20.10 -11.47 18.36
C ALA A 11 -20.26 -10.98 16.91
N VAL A 12 -21.08 -11.65 16.10
CA VAL A 12 -21.34 -11.25 14.70
C VAL A 12 -21.91 -9.83 14.61
N ARG A 13 -22.75 -9.42 15.57
CA ARG A 13 -23.32 -8.05 15.61
C ARG A 13 -22.26 -7.01 16.00
N ALA A 14 -21.33 -7.35 16.89
CA ALA A 14 -20.19 -6.50 17.23
C ALA A 14 -19.22 -6.34 16.05
N ASP A 15 -18.91 -7.44 15.34
CA ASP A 15 -18.06 -7.44 14.14
C ASP A 15 -18.69 -6.63 13.01
N THR A 16 -20.00 -6.79 12.78
CA THR A 16 -20.73 -5.99 11.77
C THR A 16 -20.69 -4.49 12.11
N ALA A 17 -20.79 -4.13 13.40
CA ALA A 17 -20.68 -2.75 13.85
C ALA A 17 -19.25 -2.20 13.77
N ALA A 18 -18.22 -3.05 13.94
CA ALA A 18 -16.82 -2.70 13.71
C ALA A 18 -16.56 -2.45 12.23
N PHE A 19 -16.92 -3.40 11.36
CA PHE A 19 -16.80 -3.31 9.92
C PHE A 19 -17.49 -2.07 9.34
N ALA A 20 -18.70 -1.74 9.79
CA ALA A 20 -19.41 -0.53 9.36
C ALA A 20 -18.65 0.77 9.71
N ARG A 21 -17.96 0.82 10.86
CA ARG A 21 -17.10 1.95 11.24
C ARG A 21 -15.83 2.01 10.38
N GLU A 22 -15.20 0.87 10.12
CA GLU A 22 -14.00 0.76 9.27
C GLU A 22 -14.28 1.18 7.83
N VAL A 23 -15.39 0.73 7.23
CA VAL A 23 -15.84 1.17 5.90
C VAL A 23 -16.11 2.67 5.87
N THR A 24 -16.66 3.24 6.95
CA THR A 24 -16.88 4.70 7.06
C THR A 24 -15.56 5.48 7.14
N ALA A 25 -14.58 4.97 7.89
CA ALA A 25 -13.24 5.56 7.98
C ALA A 25 -12.49 5.49 6.63
N MET A 26 -12.47 4.31 5.99
CA MET A 26 -11.90 4.11 4.66
C MET A 26 -12.55 5.04 3.62
N LYS A 27 -13.87 5.21 3.67
CA LYS A 27 -14.58 6.16 2.80
C LYS A 27 -14.11 7.60 3.04
N ALA A 28 -14.00 8.04 4.30
CA ALA A 28 -13.59 9.40 4.64
C ALA A 28 -12.13 9.69 4.19
N GLU A 29 -11.23 8.72 4.35
CA GLU A 29 -9.84 8.81 3.88
C GLU A 29 -9.79 8.90 2.34
N LEU A 30 -10.59 8.09 1.64
CA LEU A 30 -10.68 8.09 0.19
C LEU A 30 -11.29 9.41 -0.35
N GLU A 31 -12.36 9.91 0.26
CA GLU A 31 -12.99 11.19 -0.13
C GLU A 31 -12.08 12.39 0.15
N GLY A 32 -11.33 12.39 1.27
CA GLY A 32 -10.35 13.42 1.59
C GLY A 32 -9.18 13.46 0.60
N GLY A 33 -8.46 12.34 0.47
CA GLY A 33 -7.26 12.26 -0.39
C GLY A 33 -7.58 12.40 -1.88
N LEU A 34 -8.66 11.76 -2.36
CA LEU A 34 -9.04 11.84 -3.77
C LEU A 34 -9.66 13.20 -4.12
N GLY A 35 -10.46 13.79 -3.21
CA GLY A 35 -11.08 15.09 -3.42
C GLY A 35 -10.06 16.22 -3.54
N GLU A 36 -9.10 16.27 -2.62
CA GLU A 36 -8.03 17.27 -2.66
C GLU A 36 -7.10 17.05 -3.87
N GLY A 37 -6.68 15.81 -4.13
CA GLY A 37 -5.88 15.45 -5.30
C GLY A 37 -6.55 15.81 -6.63
N ALA A 38 -7.86 15.53 -6.77
CA ALA A 38 -8.65 15.89 -7.95
C ALA A 38 -8.78 17.42 -8.12
N ALA A 39 -8.98 18.17 -7.03
CA ALA A 39 -9.07 19.62 -7.09
C ALA A 39 -7.73 20.26 -7.50
N VAL A 40 -6.60 19.72 -7.01
CA VAL A 40 -5.25 20.14 -7.42
C VAL A 40 -5.00 19.81 -8.90
N ALA A 41 -5.35 18.60 -9.35
CA ALA A 41 -5.22 18.19 -10.75
C ALA A 41 -6.07 19.06 -11.69
N GLY A 42 -7.32 19.35 -11.31
CA GLY A 42 -8.25 20.20 -12.06
C GLY A 42 -7.67 21.59 -12.32
N ARG A 43 -7.14 22.26 -11.28
CA ARG A 43 -6.52 23.59 -11.43
C ARG A 43 -5.30 23.59 -12.37
N ARG A 44 -4.51 22.50 -12.38
CA ARG A 44 -3.37 22.35 -13.31
C ARG A 44 -3.81 22.14 -14.75
N ILE A 45 -4.83 21.32 -14.97
CA ILE A 45 -5.43 21.08 -16.30
C ILE A 45 -6.06 22.38 -16.83
N GLU A 46 -6.81 23.10 -16.00
CA GLU A 46 -7.38 24.42 -16.36
C GLU A 46 -6.29 25.41 -16.74
N GLY A 47 -5.23 25.55 -15.94
CA GLY A 47 -4.08 26.40 -16.26
C GLY A 47 -3.40 26.02 -17.59
N ALA A 48 -3.25 24.72 -17.88
CA ALA A 48 -2.70 24.23 -19.13
C ALA A 48 -3.62 24.55 -20.34
N LEU A 49 -4.94 24.38 -20.21
CA LEU A 49 -5.90 24.76 -21.26
C LEU A 49 -5.93 26.28 -21.50
N VAL A 50 -6.01 27.08 -20.44
CA VAL A 50 -5.99 28.56 -20.54
C VAL A 50 -4.69 29.04 -21.19
N SER A 51 -3.56 28.41 -20.87
CA SER A 51 -2.28 28.68 -21.55
C SER A 51 -2.34 28.30 -23.03
N ALA A 52 -2.77 27.09 -23.38
CA ALA A 52 -2.85 26.61 -24.76
C ALA A 52 -3.79 27.47 -25.64
N ILE A 53 -4.92 27.94 -25.08
CA ILE A 53 -5.84 28.86 -25.75
C ILE A 53 -5.20 30.23 -25.98
N ARG A 54 -4.43 30.75 -25.01
CA ARG A 54 -3.73 32.04 -25.14
C ARG A 54 -2.51 32.02 -26.04
N THR A 55 -1.76 30.91 -26.07
CA THR A 55 -0.53 30.78 -26.89
C THR A 55 -0.80 30.27 -28.30
N GLY A 56 -1.99 29.71 -28.56
CA GLY A 56 -2.42 29.21 -29.87
C GLY A 56 -1.64 27.99 -30.37
N ARG A 57 -0.77 27.40 -29.54
CA ARG A 57 0.06 26.24 -29.88
C ARG A 57 0.17 25.30 -28.69
N ILE A 58 -0.36 24.08 -28.84
CA ILE A 58 0.01 22.97 -27.95
C ILE A 58 1.43 22.53 -28.34
N GLY A 59 2.42 23.15 -27.71
CA GLY A 59 3.81 22.70 -27.82
C GLY A 59 3.97 21.35 -27.13
N PHE A 60 4.61 20.38 -27.78
CA PHE A 60 4.97 19.10 -27.15
C PHE A 60 5.79 19.29 -25.86
N GLU A 61 6.55 20.37 -25.75
CA GLU A 61 7.31 20.73 -24.54
C GLU A 61 6.42 21.16 -23.37
N ASP A 62 5.30 21.84 -23.61
CA ASP A 62 4.34 22.22 -22.55
C ASP A 62 3.56 21.00 -22.06
N LEU A 63 3.19 20.09 -22.98
CA LEU A 63 2.58 18.81 -22.66
C LEU A 63 3.55 17.95 -21.82
N ARG A 64 4.82 17.87 -22.24
CA ARG A 64 5.91 17.19 -21.52
C ARG A 64 6.13 17.79 -20.13
N ARG A 65 6.22 19.12 -20.02
CA ARG A 65 6.36 19.83 -18.73
C ARG A 65 5.21 19.52 -17.79
N THR A 66 3.98 19.54 -18.29
CA THR A 66 2.77 19.25 -17.51
C THR A 66 2.74 17.79 -17.05
N ALA A 67 3.03 16.84 -17.95
CA ALA A 67 3.10 15.42 -17.63
C ALA A 67 4.20 15.10 -16.59
N LEU A 68 5.40 15.68 -16.74
CA LEU A 68 6.49 15.53 -15.78
C LEU A 68 6.14 16.18 -14.43
N GLY A 69 5.43 17.30 -14.42
CA GLY A 69 4.88 17.91 -13.20
C GLY A 69 3.95 16.94 -12.48
N VAL A 70 2.91 16.45 -13.16
CA VAL A 70 1.93 15.48 -12.60
C VAL A 70 2.63 14.22 -12.09
N LEU A 71 3.62 13.68 -12.80
CA LEU A 71 4.41 12.54 -12.33
C LEU A 71 5.23 12.87 -11.07
N SER A 72 5.83 14.07 -11.00
CA SER A 72 6.52 14.54 -9.80
C SER A 72 5.57 14.69 -8.62
N ASP A 73 4.35 15.18 -8.85
CA ASP A 73 3.32 15.35 -7.82
C ASP A 73 2.82 14.00 -7.30
N ILE A 74 2.58 13.02 -8.19
CA ILE A 74 2.23 11.65 -7.82
C ILE A 74 3.38 10.98 -7.04
N ALA A 75 4.62 11.15 -7.49
CA ALA A 75 5.79 10.66 -6.77
C ALA A 75 5.94 11.30 -5.39
N SER A 76 5.74 12.62 -5.28
CA SER A 76 5.70 13.32 -4.00
C SER A 76 4.57 12.80 -3.11
N ALA A 77 3.35 12.64 -3.60
CA ALA A 77 2.23 12.10 -2.82
C ALA A 77 2.49 10.67 -2.34
N ALA A 78 3.05 9.81 -3.20
CA ALA A 78 3.42 8.43 -2.84
C ALA A 78 4.58 8.36 -1.82
N ILE A 79 5.53 9.30 -1.89
CA ILE A 79 6.59 9.45 -0.89
C ILE A 79 6.01 9.94 0.43
N HIS A 80 5.15 10.97 0.43
CA HIS A 80 4.54 11.49 1.65
C HIS A 80 3.63 10.44 2.30
N SER A 81 2.77 9.74 1.55
CA SER A 81 1.96 8.65 2.11
C SER A 81 2.80 7.46 2.59
N GLY A 82 3.91 7.15 1.90
CA GLY A 82 4.87 6.13 2.34
C GLY A 82 5.62 6.53 3.62
N LEU A 83 5.99 7.81 3.76
CA LEU A 83 6.62 8.35 4.96
C LEU A 83 5.63 8.48 6.11
N ASP A 84 4.39 8.91 5.87
CA ASP A 84 3.31 8.94 6.87
C ASP A 84 2.99 7.52 7.35
N ALA A 85 2.92 6.53 6.46
CA ALA A 85 2.77 5.12 6.85
C ALA A 85 3.96 4.57 7.68
N ILE A 86 5.14 5.19 7.59
CA ILE A 86 6.33 4.85 8.39
C ILE A 86 6.35 5.62 9.73
N PHE A 87 6.01 6.91 9.74
CA PHE A 87 6.11 7.80 10.90
C PHE A 87 4.85 7.80 11.77
N ALA A 88 3.65 7.79 11.19
CA ALA A 88 2.40 7.60 11.94
C ALA A 88 2.28 6.16 12.51
N GLY A 89 3.02 5.21 11.94
CA GLY A 89 3.18 3.84 12.45
C GLY A 89 4.07 3.70 13.68
N GLY A 90 4.61 4.79 14.25
CA GLY A 90 5.53 4.79 15.40
C GLY A 90 4.95 4.35 16.76
N GLY A 91 3.83 3.61 16.77
CA GLY A 91 2.96 3.41 17.92
C GLY A 91 2.61 1.95 18.25
N LYS A 92 3.63 1.12 18.52
CA LYS A 92 3.57 -0.28 19.05
C LYS A 92 3.22 -1.39 18.03
N SER A 93 3.89 -2.53 18.22
CA SER A 93 3.82 -3.79 17.45
C SER A 93 4.14 -3.70 15.94
N GLY A 94 5.14 -4.48 15.51
CA GLY A 94 5.69 -4.41 14.15
C GLY A 94 4.72 -4.95 13.08
N GLY A 95 4.58 -4.18 11.99
CA GLY A 95 3.76 -4.54 10.83
C GLY A 95 3.76 -3.55 9.67
N GLY A 96 4.42 -2.39 9.79
CA GLY A 96 4.43 -1.34 8.75
C GLY A 96 5.35 -1.61 7.55
N LEU A 97 5.34 -0.67 6.58
CA LEU A 97 6.04 -0.74 5.29
C LEU A 97 7.55 -1.03 5.40
N ALA A 98 8.20 -0.64 6.50
CA ALA A 98 9.59 -1.00 6.80
C ALA A 98 9.83 -2.53 6.86
N GLY A 99 8.83 -3.31 7.31
CA GLY A 99 8.85 -4.77 7.28
C GLY A 99 8.68 -5.35 5.88
N LEU A 100 7.91 -4.70 4.99
CA LEU A 100 7.77 -5.10 3.59
C LEU A 100 9.01 -4.74 2.77
N ALA A 101 9.59 -3.55 3.00
CA ALA A 101 10.87 -3.16 2.44
C ALA A 101 11.99 -4.09 2.93
N GLY A 102 12.01 -4.44 4.23
CA GLY A 102 12.92 -5.43 4.79
C GLY A 102 12.76 -6.83 4.17
N GLN A 103 11.52 -7.28 3.93
CA GLN A 103 11.24 -8.56 3.26
C GLN A 103 11.58 -8.54 1.76
N LEU A 104 11.46 -7.42 1.06
CA LEU A 104 11.87 -7.28 -0.35
C LEU A 104 13.38 -7.14 -0.50
N LEU A 105 14.06 -6.40 0.39
CA LEU A 105 15.53 -6.37 0.43
C LEU A 105 16.08 -7.75 0.78
N ALA A 106 15.48 -8.46 1.75
CA ALA A 106 15.82 -9.84 2.02
C ALA A 106 15.50 -10.75 0.81
N GLY A 107 14.38 -10.56 0.12
CA GLY A 107 14.05 -11.32 -1.08
C GLY A 107 15.05 -11.14 -2.22
N LEU A 108 15.58 -9.92 -2.41
CA LEU A 108 16.44 -9.54 -3.53
C LEU A 108 17.95 -9.72 -3.25
N LEU A 109 18.43 -9.47 -2.04
CA LEU A 109 19.81 -9.78 -1.64
C LEU A 109 20.01 -11.26 -1.26
N GLY A 110 18.93 -12.05 -1.32
CA GLY A 110 18.93 -13.44 -0.90
C GLY A 110 18.90 -13.56 0.63
N ALA A 111 17.71 -13.74 1.18
CA ALA A 111 17.54 -14.06 2.59
C ALA A 111 18.43 -15.28 2.87
N PRO A 112 19.32 -15.23 3.88
CA PRO A 112 20.27 -16.30 4.14
C PRO A 112 19.51 -17.56 4.58
N GLY A 113 19.19 -18.35 3.54
CA GLY A 113 18.23 -19.42 3.52
C GLY A 113 16.75 -19.00 3.50
N ARG A 114 15.75 -19.88 3.36
CA ARG A 114 15.53 -21.28 2.88
C ARG A 114 16.40 -22.46 3.34
N ALA A 115 17.69 -22.25 3.59
CA ALA A 115 18.36 -22.79 4.79
C ALA A 115 17.78 -22.20 6.11
N THR A 116 16.78 -21.30 6.07
CA THR A 116 16.02 -20.88 7.25
C THR A 116 15.10 -22.01 7.68
N GLY A 117 15.41 -22.64 8.81
CA GLY A 117 14.51 -23.56 9.50
C GLY A 117 13.25 -22.83 9.98
N GLY A 118 12.21 -22.79 9.13
CA GLY A 118 10.84 -22.62 9.61
C GLY A 118 10.43 -23.86 10.43
N PRO A 119 9.46 -23.73 11.35
CA PRO A 119 9.07 -24.83 12.23
C PRO A 119 8.64 -26.08 11.43
N VAL A 120 9.34 -27.19 11.66
CA VAL A 120 9.09 -28.48 11.01
C VAL A 120 7.91 -29.19 11.67
N VAL A 121 6.93 -29.58 10.85
CA VAL A 121 5.78 -30.38 11.30
C VAL A 121 6.15 -31.87 11.26
N GLY A 122 5.96 -32.58 12.37
CA GLY A 122 6.29 -34.00 12.47
C GLY A 122 5.48 -34.88 11.49
N GLY A 123 6.12 -35.91 10.94
CA GLY A 123 5.47 -36.91 10.08
C GLY A 123 5.63 -36.74 8.56
N ARG A 124 6.45 -35.81 8.07
CA ARG A 124 6.82 -35.71 6.64
C ARG A 124 8.33 -35.64 6.43
N ALA A 125 8.81 -36.30 5.37
CA ALA A 125 10.19 -36.20 4.93
C ALA A 125 10.47 -34.83 4.28
N TYR A 126 11.66 -34.28 4.55
CA TYR A 126 12.11 -32.98 4.02
C TYR A 126 13.44 -33.17 3.26
N ARG A 127 13.67 -32.36 2.22
CA ARG A 127 14.89 -32.41 1.42
C ARG A 127 15.83 -31.29 1.84
N VAL A 128 16.92 -31.66 2.52
CA VAL A 128 18.02 -30.75 2.87
C VAL A 128 18.79 -30.36 1.62
N GLY A 129 18.95 -29.06 1.38
CA GLY A 129 20.15 -28.42 0.81
C GLY A 129 20.68 -28.86 -0.56
N GLU A 130 21.15 -30.09 -0.69
CA GLU A 130 22.13 -30.49 -1.70
C GLU A 130 21.64 -31.68 -2.53
N ARG A 131 22.01 -31.67 -3.82
CA ARG A 131 21.77 -32.81 -4.71
C ARG A 131 22.74 -33.92 -4.29
N GLY A 132 22.29 -35.18 -4.43
CA GLY A 132 23.03 -36.34 -3.91
C GLY A 132 24.41 -36.51 -4.57
N PRO A 133 25.24 -37.41 -4.02
CA PRO A 133 26.61 -37.60 -4.49
C PRO A 133 26.63 -38.01 -5.96
N GLU A 134 27.32 -37.21 -6.78
CA GLU A 134 27.75 -37.60 -8.12
C GLU A 134 29.25 -37.92 -8.00
N LEU A 135 29.55 -39.23 -8.16
CA LEU A 135 30.79 -39.97 -7.83
C LEU A 135 30.94 -40.38 -6.34
#